data_AF-A0A821JZ45-F1
#
_entry.id   AF-A0A821JZ45-F1
#
_cell.length_a   1.000
_cell.length_b   1.000
_cell.length_c   1.000
_cell.angle_alpha   90.00
_cell.angle_beta   90.00
_cell.angle_gamma   90.00
#
_symmetry.space_group_name_H-M   'P 1'
#
loop_
_entity.id
_entity.type
_entity.pdbx_description
1 polymer ?
#
loop_
_entity_poly.entity_id
_entity_poly.type
_entity_poly.pdbx_seq_one_letter_code
_entity_poly.pdbx_strand_id
1 'polypeptide(L)'
;MRNVAIIGGGISGLICIKSCLDGGLSPTSYEMTNDIGGLWNYDANSIDGKASVMKSTVINTSKEFMAFSDYPPPIDYPNYMHNTKLLEYFRGYAAKFDLIKYVRFRRRVTRIEPADDYEQTGCWMIYSVNLDKKETMNDSETCEKYDAVMLATGHHAHPRLVDFPGLENFQGMHCDWNIRWILTVDVFRSKTS
;
A
#
# COMPACT_ATOMS: atom_id res chain seq x y z
N MET A 1 -16.21 -0.89 -22.41
CA MET A 1 -15.97 -0.58 -20.98
C MET A 1 -14.50 -0.23 -20.85
N ARG A 2 -14.15 0.90 -20.23
CA ARG A 2 -12.73 1.32 -20.14
C ARG A 2 -12.01 0.57 -19.02
N ASN A 3 -10.80 0.09 -19.30
CA ASN A 3 -9.96 -0.63 -18.36
C ASN A 3 -9.04 0.33 -17.62
N VAL A 4 -9.00 0.23 -16.29
CA VAL A 4 -8.21 1.12 -15.44
C VAL A 4 -7.21 0.30 -14.63
N ALA A 5 -5.92 0.61 -14.76
CA ALA A 5 -4.90 0.05 -13.89
C ALA A 5 -4.82 0.85 -12.58
N ILE A 6 -4.77 0.16 -11.45
CA ILE A 6 -4.63 0.76 -10.13
C ILE A 6 -3.35 0.22 -9.50
N ILE A 7 -2.47 1.10 -9.04
CA ILE A 7 -1.17 0.70 -8.49
C ILE A 7 -1.22 0.78 -6.96
N GLY A 8 -1.38 -0.38 -6.32
CA GLY A 8 -1.53 -0.53 -4.87
C GLY A 8 -2.89 -1.06 -4.45
N GLY A 9 -2.90 -1.96 -3.46
CA GLY A 9 -4.05 -2.58 -2.79
C GLY A 9 -4.23 -2.10 -1.34
N GLY A 10 -3.67 -0.94 -0.99
CA GLY A 10 -3.97 -0.23 0.25
C GLY A 10 -5.36 0.40 0.25
N ILE A 11 -5.65 1.23 1.26
CA ILE A 11 -6.96 1.89 1.40
C ILE A 11 -7.33 2.72 0.16
N SER A 12 -6.40 3.51 -0.37
CA SER A 12 -6.62 4.31 -1.57
C SER A 12 -6.90 3.42 -2.78
N GLY A 13 -6.24 2.26 -2.89
CA GLY A 13 -6.47 1.29 -3.95
C GLY A 13 -7.87 0.70 -3.91
N LEU A 14 -8.36 0.31 -2.72
CA LEU A 14 -9.72 -0.18 -2.52
C LEU A 14 -10.77 0.86 -2.92
N ILE A 15 -10.57 2.12 -2.54
CA ILE A 15 -11.45 3.23 -2.95
C ILE A 15 -11.41 3.38 -4.48
N CYS A 16 -10.23 3.36 -5.10
CA CYS A 16 -10.11 3.47 -6.55
C CYS A 16 -10.88 2.35 -7.28
N ILE A 17 -10.79 1.11 -6.80
CA ILE A 17 -11.54 -0.03 -7.35
C ILE A 17 -13.03 0.26 -7.23
N LYS A 18 -13.52 0.61 -6.03
CA LYS A 18 -14.94 0.87 -5.81
C LYS A 18 -15.46 2.02 -6.69
N SER A 19 -14.74 3.13 -6.75
CA SER A 19 -15.12 4.28 -7.59
C SER A 19 -15.11 3.94 -9.08
N CYS A 20 -14.18 3.10 -9.55
CA CYS A 20 -14.21 2.60 -10.92
C CYS A 20 -15.47 1.79 -11.20
N LEU A 21 -15.84 0.89 -10.30
CA LEU A 21 -17.05 0.06 -10.46
C LEU A 21 -18.33 0.90 -10.46
N ASP A 22 -18.43 1.88 -9.57
CA ASP A 22 -19.56 2.82 -9.53
C ASP A 22 -19.66 3.67 -10.81
N GLY A 23 -18.52 3.99 -11.41
CA GLY A 23 -18.42 4.68 -12.69
C GLY A 23 -18.61 3.78 -13.92
N GLY A 24 -18.88 2.49 -13.76
CA GLY A 24 -19.02 1.54 -14.87
C GLY A 24 -17.72 1.26 -15.61
N LEU A 25 -16.57 1.40 -14.95
CA LEU A 25 -15.23 1.09 -15.45
C LEU A 25 -14.80 -0.33 -15.02
N SER A 26 -13.74 -0.84 -15.65
CA SER A 26 -13.18 -2.16 -15.38
C SER A 26 -11.80 -2.04 -14.71
N PRO A 27 -11.72 -2.09 -13.37
CA PRO A 27 -10.46 -1.91 -12.65
C PRO A 27 -9.62 -3.20 -12.57
N THR A 28 -8.31 -3.06 -12.65
CA THR A 28 -7.33 -4.06 -12.21
C THR A 28 -6.34 -3.41 -11.26
N SER A 29 -6.30 -3.85 -10.01
CA SER A 29 -5.32 -3.40 -9.03
C SER A 29 -4.12 -4.35 -8.97
N TYR A 30 -2.92 -3.78 -8.94
CA TYR A 30 -1.67 -4.51 -8.74
C TYR A 30 -1.18 -4.24 -7.31
N GLU A 31 -1.12 -5.29 -6.49
CA GLU A 31 -0.65 -5.23 -5.11
C GLU A 31 0.62 -6.09 -4.96
N MET A 32 1.68 -5.46 -4.47
CA MET A 32 2.99 -6.09 -4.34
C MET A 32 3.00 -7.20 -3.29
N THR A 33 2.24 -7.02 -2.23
CA THR A 33 2.14 -7.97 -1.12
C THR A 33 1.06 -9.03 -1.38
N ASN A 34 0.88 -9.95 -0.44
CA ASN A 34 -0.11 -11.03 -0.53
C ASN A 34 -1.47 -10.66 0.06
N ASP A 35 -1.68 -9.42 0.47
CA ASP A 35 -2.89 -8.99 1.18
C ASP A 35 -3.12 -7.49 1.02
N ILE A 36 -4.34 -7.05 1.30
CA ILE A 36 -4.72 -5.63 1.23
C ILE A 36 -4.30 -4.86 2.49
N GLY A 37 -4.54 -3.55 2.47
CA GLY A 37 -4.44 -2.68 3.65
C GLY A 37 -3.18 -1.83 3.69
N GLY A 38 -2.15 -2.19 2.91
CA GLY A 38 -0.92 -1.40 2.76
C GLY A 38 -0.30 -1.06 4.12
N LEU A 39 -0.14 0.24 4.39
CA LEU A 39 0.41 0.79 5.66
C LEU A 39 -0.18 0.13 6.92
N TRP A 40 -1.48 -0.17 6.94
CA TRP A 40 -2.19 -0.66 8.12
C TRP A 40 -2.03 -2.17 8.34
N ASN A 41 -1.55 -2.90 7.34
CA ASN A 41 -1.24 -4.31 7.44
C ASN A 41 0.17 -4.49 8.01
N TYR A 42 0.23 -4.46 9.35
CA TYR A 42 1.47 -4.58 10.11
C TYR A 42 2.26 -5.83 9.68
N ASP A 43 3.53 -5.61 9.38
CA ASP A 43 4.51 -6.65 9.10
C ASP A 43 5.68 -6.48 10.05
N ALA A 44 6.11 -7.58 10.67
CA ALA A 44 7.31 -7.57 11.51
C ALA A 44 8.60 -7.43 10.69
N ASN A 45 8.53 -7.71 9.38
CA ASN A 45 9.64 -7.55 8.45
C ASN A 45 9.46 -6.28 7.64
N SER A 46 10.45 -5.38 7.68
CA SER A 46 10.48 -4.24 6.76
C SER A 46 10.85 -4.74 5.37
N ILE A 47 9.91 -4.61 4.42
CA ILE A 47 10.09 -4.95 3.02
C ILE A 47 10.30 -3.64 2.26
N ASP A 48 11.30 -3.58 1.39
CA ASP A 48 11.53 -2.37 0.59
C ASP A 48 10.35 -2.03 -0.33
N GLY A 49 9.99 -0.75 -0.40
CA GLY A 49 8.78 -0.27 -1.09
C GLY A 49 7.45 -0.54 -0.36
N LYS A 50 7.43 -1.24 0.78
CA LYS A 50 6.23 -1.43 1.62
C LYS A 50 6.27 -0.51 2.84
N ALA A 51 5.23 0.32 3.01
CA ALA A 51 4.99 1.03 4.25
C ALA A 51 4.36 0.08 5.28
N SER A 52 4.76 0.18 6.55
CA SER A 52 4.15 -0.55 7.67
C SER A 52 4.11 0.36 8.89
N VAL A 53 3.01 0.29 9.65
CA VAL A 53 2.90 0.90 10.98
C VAL A 53 3.70 0.10 12.02
N MET A 54 3.82 0.65 13.23
CA MET A 54 4.30 -0.11 14.39
C MET A 54 3.23 -1.08 14.86
N LYS A 55 3.66 -2.11 15.59
CA LYS A 55 2.75 -3.11 16.17
C LYS A 55 1.67 -2.51 17.08
N SER A 56 1.97 -1.40 17.76
CA SER A 56 1.11 -0.75 18.75
C SER A 56 0.32 0.45 18.21
N THR A 57 0.35 0.68 16.88
CA THR A 57 -0.26 1.87 16.31
C THR A 57 -1.78 1.87 16.49
N VAL A 58 -2.29 2.96 17.07
CA VAL A 58 -3.71 3.30 17.16
C VAL A 58 -3.93 4.54 16.30
N ILE A 59 -5.05 4.58 15.57
CA ILE A 59 -5.42 5.74 14.76
C ILE A 59 -5.56 6.98 15.65
N ASN A 60 -5.19 8.14 15.13
CA ASN A 60 -5.31 9.44 15.82
C ASN A 60 -6.61 10.20 15.46
N THR A 61 -7.37 9.70 14.49
CA THR A 61 -8.67 10.25 14.07
C THR A 61 -9.79 9.33 14.54
N SER A 62 -10.92 9.89 14.98
CA SER A 62 -12.08 9.10 15.41
C SER A 62 -12.64 8.25 14.26
N LYS A 63 -13.15 7.04 14.57
CA LYS A 63 -13.75 6.10 13.63
C LYS A 63 -14.83 6.73 12.75
N GLU A 64 -15.63 7.63 13.32
CA GLU A 64 -16.72 8.31 12.61
C GLU A 64 -16.21 9.29 11.55
N PHE A 65 -15.08 9.94 11.80
CA PHE A 65 -14.47 10.90 10.87
C PHE A 65 -13.66 10.23 9.76
N MET A 66 -13.26 8.98 9.95
CA MET A 66 -12.55 8.19 8.93
C MET A 66 -13.44 7.19 8.20
N ALA A 67 -14.71 7.11 8.56
CA ALA A 67 -15.66 6.20 7.94
C ALA A 67 -15.71 6.44 6.42
N PHE A 68 -15.87 5.35 5.66
CA PHE A 68 -16.23 5.49 4.26
C PHE A 68 -17.69 5.96 4.21
N SER A 69 -17.99 6.86 3.28
CA SER A 69 -19.32 7.48 3.17
C SER A 69 -20.46 6.46 2.99
N ASP A 70 -20.17 5.28 2.42
CA ASP A 70 -21.11 4.20 2.14
C ASP A 70 -20.89 2.94 3.00
N TYR A 71 -20.01 3.02 4.01
CA TYR A 71 -19.71 1.93 4.92
C TYR A 71 -19.23 2.44 6.28
N PRO A 72 -20.15 2.66 7.24
CA PRO A 72 -19.76 3.08 8.58
C PRO A 72 -19.04 1.93 9.33
N PRO A 73 -18.08 2.25 10.22
CA PRO A 73 -17.47 1.26 11.09
C PRO A 73 -18.49 0.67 12.07
N PRO A 74 -18.29 -0.57 12.56
CA PRO A 74 -19.18 -1.18 13.54
C PRO A 74 -19.33 -0.33 14.83
N ILE A 75 -20.53 -0.34 15.41
CA ILE A 75 -20.85 0.51 16.57
C ILE A 75 -20.04 0.12 17.81
N ASP A 76 -19.71 -1.15 17.97
CA ASP A 76 -18.93 -1.74 19.05
C ASP A 76 -17.42 -1.50 18.92
N TYR A 77 -16.95 -0.98 17.78
CA TYR A 77 -15.54 -0.67 17.61
C TYR A 77 -15.12 0.55 18.44
N PRO A 78 -13.90 0.58 18.99
CA PRO A 78 -13.39 1.76 19.70
C PRO A 78 -13.35 2.99 18.78
N ASN A 79 -13.60 4.18 19.35
CA ASN A 79 -13.47 5.44 18.60
C ASN A 79 -12.06 5.61 18.00
N TYR A 80 -11.04 5.15 18.72
CA TYR A 80 -9.67 5.09 18.24
C TYR A 80 -9.25 3.62 18.14
N MET A 81 -9.28 3.10 16.91
CA MET A 81 -8.98 1.70 16.61
C MET A 81 -7.48 1.43 16.56
N HIS A 82 -7.08 0.31 17.14
CA HIS A 82 -5.80 -0.32 16.87
C HIS A 82 -5.69 -0.68 15.37
N ASN A 83 -4.48 -0.68 14.81
CA ASN A 83 -4.26 -0.94 13.38
C ASN A 83 -4.89 -2.27 12.91
N THR A 84 -4.91 -3.29 13.77
CA THR A 84 -5.56 -4.57 13.49
C THR A 84 -7.07 -4.46 13.29
N LYS A 85 -7.75 -3.63 14.10
CA LYS A 85 -9.20 -3.36 13.98
C LYS A 85 -9.51 -2.52 12.76
N LEU A 86 -8.63 -1.58 12.43
CA LEU A 86 -8.75 -0.79 11.21
C LEU A 86 -8.58 -1.67 9.95
N LEU A 87 -7.62 -2.60 9.95
CA LEU A 87 -7.45 -3.56 8.85
C LEU A 87 -8.67 -4.48 8.70
N GLU A 88 -9.24 -4.95 9.83
CA GLU A 88 -10.49 -5.72 9.84
C GLU A 88 -11.65 -4.95 9.18
N TYR A 89 -11.78 -3.66 9.49
CA TYR A 89 -12.75 -2.78 8.86
C TYR A 89 -12.52 -2.65 7.33
N PHE A 90 -11.28 -2.49 6.87
CA PHE A 90 -10.98 -2.45 5.43
C PHE A 90 -11.26 -3.77 4.71
N ARG A 91 -10.98 -4.92 5.35
CA ARG A 91 -11.35 -6.22 4.81
C ARG A 91 -12.87 -6.39 4.73
N GLY A 92 -13.60 -5.90 5.73
CA GLY A 92 -15.06 -5.85 5.71
C GLY A 92 -15.60 -5.02 4.54
N TYR A 93 -15.00 -3.85 4.29
CA TYR A 93 -15.33 -3.01 3.13
C TYR A 93 -15.10 -3.75 1.81
N ALA A 94 -13.91 -4.34 1.65
CA ALA A 94 -13.55 -5.07 0.44
C ALA A 94 -14.45 -6.29 0.21
N ALA A 95 -14.87 -6.98 1.26
CA ALA A 95 -15.80 -8.10 1.19
C ALA A 95 -17.23 -7.65 0.83
N LYS A 96 -17.74 -6.58 1.46
CA LYS A 96 -19.09 -6.05 1.19
C LYS A 96 -19.29 -5.69 -0.28
N PHE A 97 -18.27 -5.11 -0.91
CA PHE A 97 -18.33 -4.65 -2.30
C PHE A 97 -17.62 -5.60 -3.28
N ASP A 98 -17.20 -6.79 -2.82
CA ASP A 98 -16.56 -7.82 -3.64
C ASP A 98 -15.36 -7.28 -4.46
N LEU A 99 -14.49 -6.49 -3.79
CA LEU A 99 -13.39 -5.76 -4.43
C LEU A 99 -12.15 -6.65 -4.66
N ILE A 100 -11.98 -7.69 -3.86
CA ILE A 100 -10.76 -8.52 -3.84
C ILE A 100 -10.50 -9.19 -5.19
N LYS A 101 -11.56 -9.55 -5.95
CA LYS A 101 -11.42 -10.17 -7.27
C LYS A 101 -10.73 -9.29 -8.32
N TYR A 102 -10.66 -7.98 -8.09
CA TYR A 102 -9.97 -7.03 -8.97
C TYR A 102 -8.51 -6.81 -8.56
N VAL A 103 -8.05 -7.41 -7.46
CA VAL A 103 -6.69 -7.25 -6.94
C VAL A 103 -5.84 -8.44 -7.37
N ARG A 104 -4.74 -8.14 -8.06
CA ARG A 104 -3.67 -9.09 -8.38
C ARG A 104 -2.56 -8.93 -7.35
N PHE A 105 -2.59 -9.80 -6.34
CA PHE A 105 -1.56 -9.88 -5.31
C PHE A 105 -0.23 -10.40 -5.86
N ARG A 106 0.85 -10.19 -5.10
CA ARG A 106 2.21 -10.60 -5.46
C ARG A 106 2.65 -10.03 -6.81
N ARG A 107 2.08 -8.89 -7.21
CA ARG A 107 2.41 -8.20 -8.46
C ARG A 107 3.03 -6.84 -8.18
N ARG A 108 4.31 -6.73 -8.50
CA ARG A 108 5.04 -5.46 -8.44
C ARG A 108 4.97 -4.80 -9.81
N VAL A 109 4.41 -3.59 -9.87
CA VAL A 109 4.58 -2.73 -11.04
C VAL A 109 5.98 -2.14 -11.00
N THR A 110 6.72 -2.31 -12.08
CA THR A 110 8.12 -1.87 -12.25
C THR A 110 8.18 -0.58 -13.04
N ARG A 111 7.27 -0.41 -14.01
CA ARG A 111 7.29 0.71 -14.94
C ARG A 111 5.91 1.00 -15.51
N ILE A 112 5.68 2.27 -15.83
CA ILE A 112 4.46 2.78 -16.46
C ILE A 112 4.93 3.73 -17.56
N GLU A 113 4.48 3.48 -18.79
CA GLU A 113 4.86 4.27 -19.96
C GLU A 113 3.60 4.65 -20.76
N PRO A 114 3.58 5.81 -21.44
CA PRO A 114 2.59 6.06 -22.49
C PRO A 114 2.68 4.95 -23.56
N ALA A 115 1.56 4.51 -24.10
CA ALA A 115 1.56 3.62 -25.26
C ALA A 115 2.09 4.32 -26.51
N ASP A 116 2.57 3.56 -27.50
CA ASP A 116 3.09 4.13 -28.76
C ASP A 116 2.06 5.00 -29.49
N ASP A 117 0.77 4.70 -29.32
CA ASP A 117 -0.39 5.43 -29.85
C ASP A 117 -1.07 6.34 -28.81
N TYR A 118 -0.32 6.81 -27.80
CA TYR A 118 -0.86 7.64 -26.71
C TYR A 118 -1.55 8.91 -27.21
N GLU A 119 -0.97 9.60 -28.19
CA GLU A 119 -1.54 10.85 -28.72
C GLU A 119 -2.95 10.64 -29.34
N GLN A 120 -3.26 9.43 -29.80
CA GLN A 120 -4.57 9.10 -30.34
C GLN A 120 -5.50 8.46 -29.29
N THR A 121 -4.95 7.69 -28.35
CA THR A 121 -5.74 6.83 -27.46
C THR A 121 -5.75 7.26 -25.99
N GLY A 122 -4.70 7.94 -25.54
CA GLY A 122 -4.45 8.26 -24.13
C GLY A 122 -4.07 7.04 -23.28
N CYS A 123 -3.76 5.89 -23.91
CA CYS A 123 -3.55 4.63 -23.21
C CYS A 123 -2.14 4.47 -22.64
N TRP A 124 -2.03 3.70 -21.57
CA TRP A 124 -0.78 3.45 -20.84
C TRP A 124 -0.37 1.98 -20.90
N MET A 125 0.92 1.72 -20.93
CA MET A 125 1.53 0.41 -20.80
C MET A 125 1.99 0.20 -19.35
N ILE A 126 1.52 -0.87 -18.72
CA ILE A 126 1.84 -1.24 -17.34
C ILE A 126 2.71 -2.47 -17.33
N TYR A 127 3.93 -2.32 -16.85
CA TYR A 127 4.90 -3.40 -16.70
C TYR A 127 4.86 -3.92 -15.26
N SER A 128 4.69 -5.23 -15.10
CA SER A 128 4.63 -5.85 -13.77
C SER A 128 5.28 -7.23 -13.73
N VAL A 129 5.91 -7.55 -12.61
CA VAL A 129 6.54 -8.86 -12.36
C VAL A 129 5.71 -9.68 -11.36
N ASN A 130 5.69 -10.99 -11.55
CA ASN A 130 5.14 -11.92 -10.56
C ASN A 130 6.19 -12.25 -9.50
N LEU A 131 5.95 -11.90 -8.24
CA LEU A 131 6.88 -12.17 -7.15
C LEU A 131 6.84 -13.63 -6.64
N ASP A 132 5.85 -14.43 -7.04
CA ASP A 132 5.81 -15.87 -6.71
C ASP A 132 6.73 -16.69 -7.63
N LYS A 133 7.10 -16.15 -8.80
CA LYS A 133 8.01 -16.82 -9.73
C LYS A 133 9.46 -16.51 -9.36
N LYS A 134 10.28 -17.56 -9.20
CA LYS A 134 11.74 -17.46 -8.99
C LYS A 134 12.51 -17.26 -10.30
N GLU A 135 11.95 -16.49 -11.22
CA GLU A 135 12.58 -16.17 -12.51
C GLU A 135 13.34 -14.85 -12.39
N THR A 136 14.37 -14.67 -13.23
CA THR A 136 15.08 -13.41 -13.40
C THR A 136 14.10 -12.28 -13.74
N MET A 137 14.32 -11.07 -13.20
CA MET A 137 13.42 -9.91 -13.37
C MET A 137 13.02 -9.68 -14.85
N ASN A 138 13.95 -9.88 -15.79
CA ASN A 138 13.73 -9.64 -17.21
C ASN A 138 12.88 -10.70 -17.92
N ASP A 139 12.80 -11.93 -17.42
CA ASP A 139 12.05 -13.02 -18.07
C ASP A 139 10.61 -13.15 -17.53
N SER A 140 10.31 -12.47 -16.42
CA SER A 140 9.03 -12.57 -15.71
C SER A 140 8.17 -11.30 -15.77
N GLU A 141 8.66 -10.25 -16.44
CA GLU A 141 7.92 -9.01 -16.63
C GLU A 141 6.82 -9.21 -17.68
N THR A 142 5.61 -8.77 -17.32
CA THR A 142 4.43 -8.78 -18.16
C THR A 142 4.02 -7.35 -18.45
N CYS A 143 3.55 -7.09 -19.67
CA CYS A 143 3.12 -5.78 -20.11
C CYS A 143 1.66 -5.82 -20.56
N GLU A 144 0.83 -4.93 -20.01
CA GLU A 144 -0.59 -4.83 -20.32
C GLU A 144 -0.98 -3.37 -20.61
N LYS A 145 -1.82 -3.16 -21.62
CA LYS A 145 -2.31 -1.84 -22.02
C LYS A 145 -3.62 -1.48 -21.31
N TYR A 146 -3.73 -0.26 -20.80
CA TYR A 146 -4.90 0.26 -20.08
C TYR A 146 -5.33 1.62 -20.61
N ASP A 147 -6.63 1.95 -20.48
CA ASP A 147 -7.18 3.24 -20.91
C ASP A 147 -6.84 4.37 -19.92
N ALA A 148 -6.60 4.04 -18.66
CA ALA A 148 -6.21 4.98 -17.62
C ALA A 148 -5.43 4.30 -16.50
N VAL A 149 -4.73 5.10 -15.70
CA VAL A 149 -3.94 4.63 -14.55
C VAL A 149 -4.25 5.47 -13.32
N MET A 150 -4.42 4.83 -12.18
CA MET A 150 -4.57 5.47 -10.87
C MET A 150 -3.43 5.03 -9.95
N LEU A 151 -2.67 6.00 -9.43
CA LEU A 151 -1.58 5.75 -8.50
C LEU A 151 -2.09 5.74 -7.06
N ALA A 152 -1.97 4.61 -6.37
CA ALA A 152 -2.43 4.40 -5.00
C ALA A 152 -1.34 3.77 -4.10
N THR A 153 -0.06 4.07 -4.40
CA THR A 153 1.13 3.50 -3.73
C THR A 153 1.38 4.08 -2.32
N GLY A 154 0.68 5.16 -1.97
CA GLY A 154 0.93 5.90 -0.73
C GLY A 154 2.24 6.69 -0.77
N HIS A 155 2.50 7.46 0.28
CA HIS A 155 3.67 8.35 0.36
C HIS A 155 4.57 8.10 1.58
N HIS A 156 4.21 7.12 2.42
CA HIS A 156 4.95 6.78 3.66
C HIS A 156 5.92 5.60 3.50
N ALA A 157 6.14 5.11 2.28
CA ALA A 157 7.03 3.98 2.04
C ALA A 157 8.52 4.41 2.07
N HIS A 158 8.85 5.58 1.53
CA HIS A 158 10.24 6.03 1.41
C HIS A 158 10.65 6.91 2.59
N PRO A 159 11.66 6.50 3.37
CA PRO A 159 12.14 7.28 4.49
C PRO A 159 12.83 8.55 4.00
N ARG A 160 12.51 9.70 4.62
CA ARG A 160 13.34 10.91 4.46
C ARG A 160 14.50 10.82 5.45
N LEU A 161 15.69 10.52 4.95
CA LEU A 161 16.91 10.53 5.72
C LEU A 161 17.47 11.96 5.74
N VAL A 162 17.91 12.40 6.92
CA VAL A 162 18.57 13.70 7.12
C VAL A 162 20.01 13.42 7.47
N ASP A 163 20.92 14.11 6.78
CA ASP A 163 22.34 14.05 7.10
C ASP A 163 22.62 14.94 8.31
N PHE A 164 23.25 14.37 9.34
CA PHE A 164 23.56 15.05 10.59
C PHE A 164 25.08 15.09 10.74
N PRO A 165 25.73 16.27 10.60
CA PRO A 165 27.18 16.38 10.75
C PRO A 165 27.65 15.85 12.10
N GLY A 166 28.65 14.97 12.11
CA GLY A 166 29.19 14.35 13.31
C GLY A 166 28.53 13.03 13.71
N LEU A 167 27.48 12.60 13.00
CA LEU A 167 26.80 11.32 13.23
C LEU A 167 27.73 10.13 12.96
N GLU A 168 28.67 10.27 12.03
CA GLU A 168 29.70 9.27 11.75
C GLU A 168 30.59 8.94 12.96
N ASN A 169 30.64 9.84 13.95
CA ASN A 169 31.41 9.65 15.18
C ASN A 169 30.59 8.98 16.29
N PHE A 170 29.28 8.76 16.09
CA PHE A 170 28.42 8.13 17.07
C PHE A 170 28.67 6.61 17.12
N GLN A 171 29.09 6.12 18.28
CA GLN A 171 29.44 4.71 18.51
C GLN A 171 28.23 3.84 18.91
N GLY A 172 27.06 4.46 19.15
CA GLY A 172 25.84 3.76 19.51
C GLY A 172 25.09 3.24 18.28
N MET A 173 24.08 2.39 18.52
CA MET A 173 23.17 1.97 17.47
C MET A 173 22.29 3.15 17.06
N HIS A 174 22.43 3.64 15.84
CA HIS A 174 21.47 4.56 15.23
C HIS A 174 20.69 3.81 14.13
N CYS A 175 19.37 3.92 14.16
CA CYS A 175 18.51 3.33 13.13
C CYS A 175 18.34 4.29 11.96
N ASP A 176 19.43 4.89 11.43
CA ASP A 176 19.38 5.97 10.41
C ASP A 176 18.24 6.98 10.63
N TRP A 177 17.90 7.24 11.90
CA TRP A 177 16.75 7.99 12.39
C TRP A 177 15.40 7.70 11.75
N ASN A 178 15.19 6.53 11.13
CA ASN A 178 13.91 6.22 10.53
C ASN A 178 13.05 5.32 11.40
N ILE A 179 11.91 5.88 11.81
CA ILE A 179 10.86 5.21 12.58
C ILE A 179 10.35 3.93 11.90
N ARG A 180 10.51 3.79 10.58
CA ARG A 180 10.17 2.58 9.82
C ARG A 180 10.89 1.32 10.32
N TRP A 181 12.12 1.44 10.80
CA TRP A 181 12.90 0.29 11.29
C TRP A 181 12.56 -0.08 12.73
N ILE A 182 11.82 0.78 13.43
CA ILE A 182 11.36 0.56 14.80
C ILE A 182 9.94 0.01 14.73
N LEU A 183 9.81 -1.31 14.62
CA LEU A 183 8.51 -1.98 14.55
C LEU A 183 7.99 -2.42 15.93
N THR A 184 8.89 -2.46 16.93
CA THR A 184 8.61 -2.81 18.33
C THR A 184 9.49 -2.01 19.27
N VAL A 185 9.07 -1.87 20.54
CA VAL A 185 9.83 -1.16 21.59
C VAL A 185 10.94 -2.02 22.22
N ASP A 186 10.95 -3.32 21.95
CA ASP A 186 11.90 -4.26 22.56
C ASP A 186 13.35 -3.96 22.21
N VAL A 187 13.61 -3.33 21.06
CA VAL A 187 14.95 -2.89 20.62
C VAL A 187 15.61 -1.89 21.58
N PHE A 188 14.82 -1.22 22.42
CA PHE A 188 15.29 -0.25 23.41
C PHE A 188 15.36 -0.81 24.83
N ARG A 189 14.93 -2.06 25.05
CA ARG A 189 14.94 -2.65 26.39
C ARG A 189 16.37 -2.69 26.92
N SER A 190 16.59 -2.18 28.14
CA SER A 190 17.90 -2.11 28.80
C SER A 190 18.98 -1.26 28.09
N LYS A 191 18.60 -0.45 27.09
CA LYS A 191 19.49 0.56 26.51
C LYS A 191 19.40 1.83 27.37
N THR A 192 20.54 2.44 27.67
CA THR A 192 20.61 3.76 28.32
C THR A 192 20.75 4.87 27.28
N SER A 193 20.32 6.07 27.66
CA SER A 193 20.54 7.35 26.96
C SER A 193 22.01 7.61 26.67
#